data_AF-V8NP37-F1
#
_entry.id   AF-V8NP37-F1
#
_cell.length_a   1.000
_cell.length_b   1.000
_cell.length_c   1.000
_cell.angle_alpha   90.00
_cell.angle_beta   90.00
_cell.angle_gamma   90.00
#
_symmetry.space_group_name_H-M   'P 1'
#
loop_
_entity.id
_entity.type
_entity.pdbx_description
1 polymer ?
#
loop_
_entity_poly.entity_id
_entity_poly.type
_entity_poly.pdbx_seq_one_letter_code
_entity_poly.pdbx_strand_id
1 'polypeptide(L)'
;MKSLTLGHITDLEGLLDHLAEVAPSLEFLSLLGNSACPNELVCKDKDEGDYQRYRHFVLHKLNNLKFLDSRKVSRKEREEAILRGAFMKVVKPLGNQDLGRVA
;
A
#
# COMPACT_ATOMS: atom_id res chain seq x y z
N MET A 1 -20.93 -1.05 -6.54
CA MET A 1 -19.51 -0.65 -6.52
C MET A 1 -19.35 0.45 -5.49
N LYS A 2 -18.68 0.19 -4.36
CA LYS A 2 -18.33 1.24 -3.38
C LYS A 2 -16.94 1.74 -3.75
N SER A 3 -16.86 2.96 -4.28
CA SER A 3 -15.60 3.65 -4.50
C SER A 3 -15.32 4.52 -3.27
N LEU A 4 -14.30 4.18 -2.49
CA LEU A 4 -13.80 5.02 -1.40
C LEU A 4 -12.79 5.99 -1.99
N THR A 5 -13.22 7.23 -2.26
CA THR A 5 -12.31 8.33 -2.57
C THR A 5 -12.20 9.20 -1.33
N LEU A 6 -11.20 8.90 -0.48
CA LEU A 6 -10.80 9.75 0.64
C LEU A 6 -9.35 10.16 0.40
N GLY A 7 -9.16 11.39 -0.08
CA GLY A 7 -7.91 11.93 -0.57
C GLY A 7 -6.75 12.07 0.43
N HIS A 8 -6.72 11.31 1.53
CA HIS A 8 -5.62 11.29 2.49
C HIS A 8 -5.55 9.96 3.24
N ILE A 9 -5.63 8.82 2.54
CA ILE A 9 -5.25 7.54 3.16
C ILE A 9 -3.74 7.61 3.45
N THR A 10 -3.38 7.92 4.68
CA THR A 10 -2.00 7.92 5.20
C THR A 10 -1.69 6.62 5.94
N ASP A 11 -2.71 5.99 6.52
CA ASP A 11 -2.59 4.70 7.20
C ASP A 11 -2.99 3.55 6.26
N LEU A 12 -2.03 3.11 5.46
CA LEU A 12 -2.19 1.95 4.58
C LEU A 12 -2.48 0.69 5.39
N GLU A 13 -1.86 0.51 6.55
CA GLU A 13 -2.01 -0.72 7.32
C GLU A 13 -3.42 -0.84 7.90
N GLY A 14 -3.94 0.21 8.55
CA GLY A 14 -5.29 0.21 9.08
C GLY A 14 -6.35 -0.03 7.99
N LEU A 15 -6.16 0.52 6.79
CA LEU A 15 -7.03 0.22 5.65
C LEU A 15 -6.99 -1.27 5.28
N LEU A 16 -5.80 -1.84 5.15
CA LEU A 16 -5.64 -3.24 4.75
C LEU A 16 -6.20 -4.20 5.80
N ASP A 17 -5.96 -3.93 7.08
CA ASP A 17 -6.51 -4.71 8.19
C ASP A 17 -8.04 -4.67 8.19
N HIS A 18 -8.62 -3.48 8.00
CA HIS A 18 -10.07 -3.35 7.87
C HIS A 18 -10.61 -4.11 6.65
N LEU A 19 -9.97 -4.00 5.48
CA LEU A 19 -10.38 -4.72 4.28
C LEU A 19 -10.27 -6.23 4.43
N ALA A 20 -9.25 -6.73 5.13
CA ALA A 20 -9.10 -8.15 5.41
C ALA A 20 -10.26 -8.68 6.28
N GLU A 21 -10.73 -7.86 7.23
CA GLU A 21 -11.87 -8.19 8.10
C GLU A 21 -13.21 -8.14 7.35
N VAL A 22 -13.50 -7.03 6.65
CA VAL A 22 -14.84 -6.80 6.07
C VAL A 22 -15.00 -7.35 4.65
N ALA A 23 -13.89 -7.68 3.96
CA ALA A 23 -13.89 -8.17 2.59
C ALA A 23 -12.82 -9.26 2.37
N PRO A 24 -12.88 -10.40 3.09
CA PRO A 24 -11.86 -11.46 3.01
C PRO A 24 -11.76 -12.12 1.61
N SER A 25 -12.80 -12.02 0.79
CA SER A 25 -12.83 -12.53 -0.59
C SER A 25 -12.46 -11.48 -1.64
N LEU A 26 -11.85 -10.34 -1.24
CA LEU A 26 -11.48 -9.29 -2.16
C LEU A 26 -10.39 -9.77 -3.13
N GLU A 27 -10.70 -9.76 -4.44
CA GLU A 27 -9.78 -10.21 -5.48
C GLU A 27 -9.13 -9.06 -6.26
N PHE A 28 -9.71 -7.86 -6.20
CA PHE A 28 -9.27 -6.69 -6.97
C PHE A 28 -9.19 -5.47 -6.07
N LEU A 29 -8.04 -4.80 -6.06
CA LEU A 29 -7.82 -3.55 -5.35
C LEU A 29 -7.00 -2.61 -6.23
N SER A 30 -7.35 -1.33 -6.23
CA SER A 30 -6.54 -0.28 -6.82
C SER A 30 -6.46 0.87 -5.83
N LEU A 31 -5.24 1.23 -5.43
CA LEU A 31 -4.93 2.36 -4.59
C LEU A 31 -4.25 3.49 -5.38
N LEU A 32 -4.07 3.31 -6.70
CA LEU A 32 -3.60 4.35 -7.62
C LEU A 32 -4.34 5.68 -7.38
N GLY A 33 -3.59 6.78 -7.31
CA GLY A 33 -4.15 8.12 -7.03
C GLY A 33 -4.34 8.45 -5.55
N ASN A 34 -4.04 7.53 -4.62
CA ASN A 34 -4.08 7.79 -3.18
C ASN A 34 -2.68 7.94 -2.57
N SER A 35 -2.55 8.72 -1.49
CA SER A 35 -1.29 8.93 -0.75
C SER A 35 -0.69 7.64 -0.16
N ALA A 36 -1.53 6.63 0.07
CA ALA A 36 -1.16 5.29 0.53
C ALA A 36 -0.49 4.42 -0.56
N CYS A 37 -0.59 4.80 -1.84
CA CYS A 37 0.09 4.13 -2.94
C CYS A 37 1.37 4.89 -3.29
N PRO A 38 2.56 4.31 -3.02
CA PRO A 38 3.82 4.90 -3.43
C PRO A 38 4.04 4.61 -4.92
N ASN A 39 3.26 5.23 -5.79
CA ASN A 39 3.48 5.13 -7.23
C ASN A 39 4.38 6.29 -7.69
N GLU A 40 5.19 6.06 -8.73
CA GLU A 40 6.10 7.07 -9.34
C GLU A 40 5.38 8.37 -9.78
N LEU A 41 4.05 8.30 -9.96
CA LEU A 41 3.20 9.45 -10.26
C LEU A 41 3.06 10.45 -9.09
N VAL A 42 3.38 10.04 -7.85
CA VAL A 42 3.15 10.82 -6.62
C VAL A 42 4.46 11.26 -5.95
N CYS A 43 5.59 10.55 -6.17
CA CYS A 43 6.86 10.88 -5.52
C CYS A 43 8.03 10.59 -6.47
N LYS A 44 8.68 11.64 -7.00
CA LYS A 44 9.86 11.52 -7.87
C LYS A 44 11.12 10.98 -7.16
N ASP A 45 11.08 10.91 -5.83
CA ASP A 45 12.20 10.43 -4.99
C ASP A 45 12.09 8.93 -4.62
N LYS A 46 11.08 8.21 -5.12
CA LYS A 46 10.86 6.79 -4.83
C LYS A 46 11.28 5.92 -6.00
N ASP A 47 11.99 4.84 -5.71
CA ASP A 47 12.46 3.88 -6.72
C ASP A 47 11.49 2.70 -6.91
N GLU A 48 11.75 1.89 -7.94
CA GLU A 48 11.02 0.63 -8.21
C GLU A 48 11.01 -0.33 -6.98
N GLY A 49 12.02 -0.25 -6.12
CA GLY A 49 12.12 -1.03 -4.89
C GLY A 49 11.07 -0.64 -3.84
N ASP A 50 10.72 0.65 -3.74
CA ASP A 50 9.64 1.13 -2.88
C ASP A 50 8.29 0.57 -3.29
N TYR A 51 7.99 0.60 -4.59
CA TYR A 51 6.73 0.04 -5.10
C TYR A 51 6.68 -1.48 -4.88
N GLN A 52 7.79 -2.18 -5.10
CA GLN A 52 7.86 -3.62 -4.86
C GLN A 52 7.58 -3.97 -3.37
N ARG A 53 8.19 -3.24 -2.43
CA ARG A 53 7.94 -3.44 -0.99
C ARG A 53 6.49 -3.22 -0.62
N TYR A 54 5.91 -2.11 -1.08
CA TYR A 54 4.49 -1.81 -0.91
C TYR A 54 3.61 -2.93 -1.46
N ARG A 55 3.88 -3.40 -2.68
CA ARG A 55 3.11 -4.45 -3.34
C ARG A 55 3.13 -5.74 -2.53
N HIS A 56 4.30 -6.18 -2.07
CA HIS A 56 4.40 -7.38 -1.24
C HIS A 56 3.74 -7.21 0.14
N PHE A 57 3.80 -6.03 0.75
CA PHE A 57 3.10 -5.74 2.00
C PHE A 57 1.56 -5.83 1.85
N VAL A 58 1.00 -5.23 0.79
CA VAL A 58 -0.44 -5.32 0.48
C VAL A 58 -0.86 -6.77 0.25
N LEU A 59 -0.07 -7.54 -0.52
CA LEU A 59 -0.38 -8.94 -0.82
C LEU A 59 -0.26 -9.86 0.39
N HIS A 60 0.58 -9.51 1.37
CA HIS A 60 0.69 -10.22 2.63
C HIS A 60 -0.54 -10.02 3.52
N LYS A 61 -1.11 -8.80 3.53
CA LYS A 61 -2.33 -8.50 4.28
C LYS A 61 -3.58 -9.05 3.59
N LEU A 62 -3.61 -9.03 2.25
CA LEU A 62 -4.75 -9.46 1.43
C LEU A 62 -4.40 -10.70 0.57
N ASN A 63 -4.33 -11.86 1.22
CA ASN A 63 -3.83 -13.11 0.62
C ASN A 63 -4.62 -13.63 -0.59
N ASN A 64 -5.88 -13.22 -0.74
CA ASN A 64 -6.78 -13.64 -1.84
C ASN A 64 -6.72 -12.70 -3.06
N LEU A 65 -5.95 -11.61 -2.98
CA LEU A 65 -5.91 -10.61 -4.04
C LEU A 65 -5.32 -11.20 -5.33
N LYS A 66 -6.01 -11.01 -6.44
CA LYS A 66 -5.60 -11.45 -7.80
C LYS A 66 -5.05 -10.31 -8.63
N PHE A 67 -5.48 -9.08 -8.36
CA PHE A 67 -5.01 -7.87 -9.04
C PHE A 67 -4.82 -6.72 -8.04
N LEU A 68 -3.67 -6.05 -8.14
CA LEU A 68 -3.37 -4.83 -7.40
C LEU A 68 -2.90 -3.76 -8.39
N ASP A 69 -3.52 -2.57 -8.32
CA ASP A 69 -3.15 -1.39 -9.11
C ASP A 69 -3.10 -1.69 -10.62
N SER A 70 -4.15 -2.36 -11.12
CA SER A 70 -4.27 -2.81 -12.52
C SER A 70 -3.27 -3.88 -12.97
N ARG A 71 -2.39 -4.37 -12.08
CA ARG A 71 -1.41 -5.43 -12.37
C ARG A 71 -1.82 -6.75 -11.72
N LYS A 72 -1.86 -7.81 -12.53
CA LYS A 72 -2.11 -9.18 -12.06
C LYS A 72 -1.02 -9.61 -11.06
N VAL A 73 -1.44 -10.28 -9.99
CA VAL A 73 -0.54 -10.87 -8.99
C VAL A 73 0.01 -12.18 -9.54
N SER A 74 1.33 -12.25 -9.67
CA SER A 74 2.04 -13.47 -10.05
C SER A 74 2.24 -14.40 -8.86
N ARG A 75 2.51 -15.68 -9.15
CA ARG A 75 2.85 -16.67 -8.11
C ARG A 75 4.11 -16.29 -7.34
N LYS A 76 5.13 -15.75 -8.03
CA LYS A 76 6.39 -15.30 -7.41
C LYS A 76 6.14 -14.18 -6.39
N GLU A 77 5.33 -13.20 -6.75
CA GLU A 77 5.00 -12.10 -5.83
C GLU A 77 4.21 -12.58 -4.61
N ARG A 78 3.35 -13.59 -4.79
CA ARG A 78 2.62 -14.24 -3.69
C ARG A 78 3.58 -14.93 -2.72
N GLU A 79 4.50 -15.72 -3.26
CA GLU A 79 5.50 -16.44 -2.47
C GLU A 79 6.37 -15.47 -1.68
N GLU A 80 6.87 -14.41 -2.33
CA GLU A 80 7.65 -13.35 -1.68
C GLU A 80 6.85 -12.62 -0.58
N ALA A 81 5.58 -12.30 -0.84
CA ALA A 81 4.71 -11.67 0.14
C ALA A 81 4.47 -12.55 1.38
N ILE A 82 4.31 -13.87 1.18
CA ILE A 82 4.18 -14.83 2.30
C ILE A 82 5.47 -14.88 3.12
N LEU A 83 6.62 -14.93 2.45
CA LEU A 83 7.92 -15.10 3.12
C LEU A 83 8.41 -13.83 3.83
N ARG A 84 8.21 -12.67 3.21
CA ARG A 84 8.87 -11.42 3.62
C ARG A 84 7.93 -10.24 3.79
N GLY A 85 6.68 -10.34 3.33
CA GLY A 85 5.76 -9.21 3.26
C GLY A 85 5.45 -8.55 4.61
N ALA A 86 5.46 -9.31 5.72
CA ALA A 86 5.30 -8.76 7.08
C ALA A 86 6.35 -7.69 7.44
N PHE A 87 7.55 -7.78 6.88
CA PHE A 87 8.67 -6.86 7.15
C PHE A 87 8.78 -5.74 6.10
N MET A 88 7.94 -5.75 5.08
CA MET A 88 7.98 -4.78 3.98
C MET A 88 7.06 -3.57 4.22
N LYS A 89 6.60 -3.38 5.46
CA LYS A 89 5.85 -2.18 5.86
C LYS A 89 6.66 -0.93 5.54
N VAL A 90 6.15 -0.11 4.64
CA VAL A 90 6.75 1.18 4.31
C VAL A 90 6.37 2.17 5.40
N VAL A 91 7.29 2.46 6.30
CA VAL A 91 7.16 3.55 7.28
C VAL A 91 7.77 4.80 6.66
N LYS A 92 6.97 5.84 6.43
CA LYS A 92 7.55 7.17 6.16
C LYS A 92 8.14 7.66 7.49
N PRO A 93 9.45 7.95 7.59
CA PRO A 93 9.94 8.68 8.75
C PRO A 93 9.18 10.01 8.83
N LEU A 94 8.73 10.38 10.02
CA LEU A 94 8.19 11.71 10.30
C LEU A 94 9.34 12.73 10.17
N GLY A 95 9.66 13.11 8.94
CA GLY A 95 10.63 14.16 8.65
C GLY A 95 10.01 15.52 8.90
N ASN A 96 10.46 16.20 9.96
CA ASN A 96 10.41 17.65 10.21
C ASN A 96 9.31 18.44 9.45
N GLN A 97 8.13 18.56 10.03
CA GLN A 97 7.32 19.76 9.85
C GLN A 97 6.98 20.32 11.24
N ASP A 98 7.21 21.63 11.40
CA ASP A 98 6.94 22.51 12.56
C ASP A 98 7.95 22.59 13.72
N LEU A 99 9.16 23.10 13.43
CA LEU A 99 9.91 23.96 14.36
C LEU A 99 10.15 25.35 13.75
N GLY A 100 9.12 25.93 13.14
CA GLY A 100 9.24 27.18 12.38
C GLY A 100 8.01 28.05 12.39
N ARG A 101 7.48 28.40 13.58
CA ARG A 101 6.68 29.62 13.82
C ARG A 101 6.43 29.83 15.32
N VAL A 102 7.47 30.28 16.01
CA VAL A 102 7.32 31.09 17.23
C VAL A 102 8.45 32.12 17.22
N ALA A 103 8.14 33.28 16.64
CA ALA A 103 8.71 34.59 16.93
C ALA A 103 7.76 35.64 16.37
#